data_AF-A0A0F6A5G3-F1
#
_entry.id   AF-A0A0F6A5G3-F1
#
_cell.length_a   1.000
_cell.length_b   1.000
_cell.length_c   1.000
_cell.angle_alpha   90.00
_cell.angle_beta   90.00
_cell.angle_gamma   90.00
#
_symmetry.space_group_name_H-M   'P 1'
#
loop_
_entity.id
_entity.type
_entity.pdbx_description
1 polymer ?
#
loop_
_entity_poly.entity_id
_entity_poly.type
_entity_poly.pdbx_seq_one_letter_code
_entity_poly.pdbx_strand_id
1 'polypeptide(L)'
;MRLEKELRVVRLPNEPKSNKPKQQTQRRYGHNIKDWWLKCINTIQIHFRKQGKVPKSKRDKTAFILFVALQHLNKDSAFEKLVKINGELIGFSLEELDGLTKTAKSTFYKYKKETLAEYLEDLLDYCPEYLFTKPKVKLSSDEIKQRQKKAAKDTAIKKRNSSRELVREAFNELINETGKKPTQRQVAERAGLGLRTVKRYWC
;
A
#
# COMPACT_ATOMS: atom_id res chain seq x y z
N MET A 1 42.34 -36.16 -62.86
CA MET A 1 41.71 -34.86 -62.55
C MET A 1 40.84 -35.01 -61.31
N ARG A 2 40.87 -33.99 -60.44
CA ARG A 2 40.01 -33.73 -59.25
C ARG A 2 40.45 -34.38 -57.94
N LEU A 3 40.96 -33.52 -57.05
CA LEU A 3 40.94 -33.47 -55.59
C LEU A 3 41.49 -32.04 -55.30
N GLU A 4 41.01 -31.14 -54.45
CA GLU A 4 39.90 -30.99 -53.51
C GLU A 4 39.66 -29.48 -53.40
N LYS A 5 38.42 -29.01 -53.31
CA LYS A 5 38.11 -27.66 -52.81
C LYS A 5 37.36 -27.84 -51.50
N GLU A 6 38.06 -27.60 -50.40
CA GLU A 6 37.48 -27.52 -49.06
C GLU A 6 36.46 -26.38 -48.99
N LEU A 7 35.18 -26.72 -48.82
CA LEU A 7 34.14 -25.78 -48.43
C LEU A 7 34.10 -25.74 -46.89
N ARG A 8 34.61 -24.65 -46.31
CA ARG A 8 34.42 -24.30 -44.90
C ARG A 8 32.93 -24.12 -44.60
N VAL A 9 32.32 -25.10 -43.95
CA VAL A 9 30.98 -24.97 -43.36
C VAL A 9 31.11 -24.21 -42.04
N VAL A 10 30.78 -22.93 -42.05
CA VAL A 10 30.58 -22.12 -40.84
C VAL A 10 29.35 -22.65 -40.11
N ARG A 11 29.55 -23.35 -38.99
CA ARG A 11 28.47 -23.77 -38.09
C ARG A 11 28.11 -22.62 -37.16
N LEU A 12 26.96 -21.99 -37.37
CA LEU A 12 26.30 -21.14 -36.37
C LEU A 12 25.62 -22.03 -35.32
N PRO A 13 25.88 -21.86 -34.01
CA PRO A 13 25.10 -22.56 -32.98
C PRO A 13 23.72 -21.90 -32.85
N ASN A 14 22.70 -22.55 -33.40
CA ASN A 14 21.31 -22.28 -33.04
C ASN A 14 20.98 -23.05 -31.76
N GLU A 15 21.00 -22.37 -30.62
CA GLU A 15 20.29 -22.84 -29.42
C GLU A 15 19.07 -21.96 -29.18
N PRO A 16 17.85 -22.53 -29.14
CA PRO A 16 16.67 -21.78 -28.75
C PRO A 16 16.75 -21.48 -27.24
N LYS A 17 16.88 -20.19 -26.90
CA LYS A 17 16.81 -19.69 -25.53
C LYS A 17 15.51 -20.17 -24.88
N SER A 18 15.65 -21.05 -23.90
CA SER A 18 14.56 -21.52 -23.05
C SER A 18 13.87 -20.32 -22.37
N ASN A 19 12.69 -19.94 -22.86
CA ASN A 19 11.78 -19.01 -22.19
C ASN A 19 11.13 -19.72 -20.99
N LYS A 20 11.90 -20.03 -19.96
CA LYS A 20 11.32 -20.28 -18.64
C LYS A 20 10.91 -18.94 -18.05
N PRO A 21 9.63 -18.70 -17.72
CA PRO A 21 9.23 -17.50 -17.03
C PRO A 21 10.02 -17.44 -15.72
N LYS A 22 10.82 -16.38 -15.54
CA LYS A 22 11.52 -16.11 -14.29
C LYS A 22 10.45 -16.11 -13.20
N GLN A 23 10.45 -17.12 -12.34
CA GLN A 23 9.58 -17.15 -11.17
C GLN A 23 9.82 -15.85 -10.42
N GLN A 24 8.82 -14.95 -10.43
CA GLN A 24 8.84 -13.76 -9.61
C GLN A 24 8.90 -14.27 -8.17
N THR A 25 10.09 -14.24 -7.59
CA THR A 25 10.27 -14.42 -6.16
C THR A 25 9.36 -13.38 -5.51
N GLN A 26 8.29 -13.85 -4.86
CA GLN A 26 7.39 -12.99 -4.10
C GLN A 26 8.28 -12.16 -3.17
N ARG A 27 8.36 -10.85 -3.43
CA ARG A 27 9.16 -9.94 -2.60
C ARG A 27 8.65 -10.09 -1.19
N ARG A 28 9.50 -10.57 -0.27
CA ARG A 28 9.21 -10.53 1.17
C ARG A 28 8.72 -9.12 1.49
N TYR A 29 7.59 -9.02 2.18
CA TYR A 29 7.01 -7.76 2.67
C TYR A 29 8.04 -7.04 3.57
N GLY A 30 8.95 -6.32 2.94
CA GLY A 30 9.93 -5.45 3.56
C GLY A 30 9.54 -4.01 3.23
N HIS A 31 9.53 -3.15 4.24
CA HIS A 31 9.29 -1.73 4.03
C HIS A 31 10.33 -1.19 3.04
N ASN A 32 9.89 -0.48 2.00
CA ASN A 32 10.80 0.21 1.10
C ASN A 32 11.53 1.32 1.86
N ILE A 33 12.86 1.27 1.88
CA ILE A 33 13.69 2.23 2.60
C ILE A 33 13.41 3.67 2.18
N LYS A 34 13.11 3.91 0.90
CA LYS A 34 12.75 5.24 0.40
C LYS A 34 11.43 5.71 0.96
N ASP A 35 10.42 4.84 0.99
CA ASP A 35 9.11 5.18 1.56
C ASP A 35 9.22 5.48 3.06
N TRP A 36 10.13 4.80 3.76
CA TRP A 36 10.39 5.05 5.18
C TRP A 36 11.00 6.43 5.42
N TRP A 37 12.00 6.83 4.64
CA TRP A 37 12.60 8.16 4.71
C TRP A 37 11.64 9.27 4.25
N LEU A 38 10.81 9.00 3.23
CA LEU A 38 9.77 9.94 2.80
C LEU A 38 8.76 10.20 3.92
N LYS A 39 8.33 9.15 4.64
CA LYS A 39 7.47 9.30 5.83
C LYS A 39 8.15 10.11 6.93
N CYS A 40 9.45 9.93 7.15
CA CYS A 40 10.21 10.75 8.12
C CYS A 40 10.17 12.24 7.76
N ILE A 41 10.49 12.58 6.52
CA ILE A 41 10.47 13.98 6.04
C ILE A 41 9.07 14.58 6.21
N ASN A 42 8.03 13.87 5.75
CA ASN A 42 6.66 14.36 5.85
C ASN A 42 6.22 14.54 7.30
N THR A 43 6.58 13.62 8.19
CA THR A 43 6.21 13.69 9.61
C THR A 43 6.84 14.91 10.27
N ILE A 44 8.14 15.12 10.07
CA ILE A 44 8.87 16.28 10.59
C ILE A 44 8.27 17.58 10.05
N GLN A 45 8.07 17.67 8.74
CA GLN A 45 7.52 18.87 8.10
C GLN A 45 6.10 19.19 8.59
N ILE A 46 5.21 18.20 8.65
CA ILE A 46 3.83 18.39 9.12
C ILE A 46 3.83 18.84 10.59
N HIS A 47 4.66 18.23 11.43
CA HIS A 47 4.76 18.60 12.84
C HIS A 47 5.18 20.07 13.00
N PHE A 48 6.28 20.48 12.38
CA PHE A 48 6.79 21.85 12.54
C PHE A 48 5.97 22.88 11.77
N ARG A 49 5.31 22.53 10.67
CA ARG A 49 4.31 23.41 10.02
C ARG A 49 3.12 23.69 10.93
N LYS A 50 2.65 22.69 11.69
CA LYS A 50 1.58 22.89 12.69
C LYS A 50 2.02 23.79 13.83
N GLN A 51 3.29 23.70 14.25
CA GLN A 51 3.88 24.58 15.27
C GLN A 51 4.33 25.95 14.71
N GLY A 52 4.26 26.15 13.39
CA GLY A 52 4.71 27.36 12.69
C GLY A 52 6.19 27.30 12.30
N LYS A 53 7.11 27.12 13.25
CA LYS A 53 8.57 27.06 13.00
C LYS A 53 9.27 26.07 13.92
N VAL A 54 10.48 25.66 13.54
CA VAL A 54 11.33 24.81 14.38
C VAL A 54 11.90 25.62 15.56
N PRO A 55 11.68 25.17 16.82
CA PRO A 55 12.28 25.80 18.00
C PRO A 55 13.81 25.83 17.92
N LYS A 56 14.45 26.91 18.38
CA LYS A 56 15.91 27.09 18.28
C LYS A 56 16.72 25.89 18.77
N SER A 57 16.31 25.26 19.87
CA SER A 57 16.97 24.10 20.46
C SER A 57 16.94 22.84 19.59
N LYS A 58 16.00 22.75 18.63
CA LYS A 58 15.78 21.56 17.79
C LYS A 58 16.22 21.76 16.33
N ARG A 59 16.70 22.96 15.95
CA ARG A 59 17.02 23.31 14.56
C ARG A 59 18.15 22.50 13.96
N ASP A 60 19.27 22.35 14.67
CA ASP A 60 20.44 21.60 14.18
C ASP A 60 20.08 20.15 13.89
N LYS A 61 19.42 19.51 14.87
CA LYS A 61 18.96 18.12 14.76
C LYS A 61 17.98 17.95 13.60
N THR A 62 17.05 18.89 13.44
CA THR A 62 16.07 18.89 12.35
C THR A 62 16.73 19.00 10.98
N ALA A 63 17.64 19.96 10.81
CA ALA A 63 18.35 20.18 9.55
C ALA A 63 19.18 18.95 9.17
N PHE A 64 19.89 18.37 10.14
CA PHE A 64 20.73 17.20 9.95
C PHE A 64 19.91 15.97 9.54
N ILE A 65 18.85 15.63 10.28
CA ILE A 65 18.06 14.43 9.97
C ILE A 65 17.27 14.55 8.67
N LEU A 66 16.78 15.76 8.35
CA LEU A 66 16.12 16.02 7.06
C LEU A 66 17.10 15.85 5.91
N PHE A 67 18.33 16.35 6.04
CA PHE A 67 19.34 16.17 5.01
C PHE A 67 19.68 14.70 4.79
N VAL A 68 19.90 13.94 5.86
CA VAL A 68 20.13 12.48 5.76
C VAL A 68 18.94 11.82 5.05
N ALA A 69 17.71 12.11 5.49
CA ALA A 69 16.52 11.52 4.90
C ALA A 69 16.39 11.83 3.39
N LEU A 70 16.73 13.06 2.99
CA LEU A 70 16.72 13.49 1.59
C LEU A 70 17.81 12.78 0.76
N GLN A 71 18.99 12.55 1.33
CA GLN A 71 20.05 11.78 0.65
C GLN A 71 19.64 10.34 0.35
N HIS A 72 18.86 9.70 1.23
CA HIS A 72 18.32 8.36 0.99
C HIS A 72 17.27 8.31 -0.13
N LEU A 73 16.62 9.45 -0.43
CA LEU A 73 15.70 9.56 -1.55
C LEU A 73 16.45 9.83 -2.86
N ASN A 74 17.21 10.92 -2.89
CA ASN A 74 17.99 11.38 -4.03
C ASN A 74 19.15 12.25 -3.51
N LYS A 75 20.38 11.76 -3.67
CA LYS A 75 21.61 12.40 -3.19
C LYS A 75 21.89 13.74 -3.86
N ASP A 76 21.67 13.84 -5.16
CA ASP A 76 22.06 15.00 -5.95
C ASP A 76 21.17 16.22 -5.65
N SER A 77 19.88 15.99 -5.42
CA SER A 77 18.91 17.06 -5.09
C SER A 77 18.69 17.27 -3.58
N ALA A 78 19.43 16.56 -2.71
CA ALA A 78 19.18 16.56 -1.28
C ALA A 78 19.40 17.95 -0.64
N PHE A 79 20.50 18.61 -1.00
CA PHE A 79 20.85 19.91 -0.42
C PHE A 79 19.91 21.01 -0.90
N GLU A 80 19.57 21.05 -2.19
CA GLU A 80 18.60 22.01 -2.74
C GLU A 80 17.23 21.92 -2.07
N LYS A 81 16.75 20.69 -1.83
CA LYS A 81 15.48 20.47 -1.12
C LYS A 81 15.58 20.91 0.34
N LEU A 82 16.70 20.69 1.00
CA LEU A 82 16.93 21.16 2.36
C LEU A 82 16.92 22.68 2.43
N VAL A 83 17.54 23.39 1.48
CA VAL A 83 17.54 24.86 1.41
C VAL A 83 16.10 25.41 1.36
N LYS A 84 15.22 24.78 0.56
CA LYS A 84 13.79 25.16 0.52
C LYS A 84 13.12 24.99 1.88
N ILE A 85 13.29 23.83 2.52
CA ILE A 85 12.71 23.56 3.85
C ILE A 85 13.30 24.49 4.91
N ASN A 86 14.58 24.82 4.80
CA ASN A 86 15.27 25.73 5.71
C ASN A 86 14.65 27.13 5.66
N GLY A 87 14.39 27.66 4.47
CA GLY A 87 13.72 28.96 4.32
C GLY A 87 12.30 28.98 4.89
N GLU A 88 11.57 27.87 4.80
CA GLU A 88 10.21 27.75 5.32
C GLU A 88 10.15 27.57 6.85
N LEU A 89 10.98 26.68 7.42
CA LEU A 89 10.76 26.13 8.77
C LEU A 89 11.91 26.33 9.75
N ILE A 90 13.17 26.33 9.30
CA ILE A 90 14.35 26.26 10.19
C ILE A 90 14.98 27.65 10.38
N GLY A 91 15.32 28.32 9.27
CA GLY A 91 15.83 29.68 9.25
C GLY A 91 17.34 29.82 9.55
N PHE A 92 18.17 28.88 9.11
CA PHE A 92 19.64 29.04 9.11
C PHE A 92 20.14 29.82 7.88
N SER A 93 21.31 30.41 8.00
CA SER A 93 22.07 30.86 6.82
C SER A 93 22.57 29.67 5.99
N LEU A 94 22.95 29.92 4.74
CA LEU A 94 23.48 28.86 3.88
C LEU A 94 24.79 28.27 4.40
N GLU A 95 25.63 29.09 5.03
CA GLU A 95 26.92 28.66 5.61
C GLU A 95 26.72 27.77 6.83
N GLU A 96 25.81 28.13 7.74
CA GLU A 96 25.44 27.31 8.89
C GLU A 96 24.85 25.96 8.44
N LEU A 97 23.97 25.98 7.45
CA LEU A 97 23.35 24.78 6.90
C LEU A 97 24.39 23.87 6.21
N ASP A 98 25.35 24.45 5.50
CA ASP A 98 26.47 23.72 4.89
C ASP A 98 27.36 23.07 5.95
N GLY A 99 27.72 23.82 7.00
CA GLY A 99 28.51 23.34 8.13
C GLY A 99 27.85 22.15 8.84
N LEU A 100 26.56 22.25 9.15
CA LEU A 100 25.78 21.19 9.80
C LEU A 100 25.67 19.91 8.95
N THR A 101 25.62 20.06 7.63
CA THR A 101 25.45 18.92 6.71
C THR A 101 26.78 18.35 6.20
N LYS A 102 27.91 18.98 6.51
CA LYS A 102 29.26 18.62 6.01
C LYS A 102 29.60 17.15 6.24
N THR A 103 29.31 16.62 7.43
CA THR A 103 29.58 15.21 7.77
C THR A 103 28.67 14.25 7.00
N ALA A 104 27.41 14.61 6.79
CA ALA A 104 26.46 13.83 6.00
C ALA A 104 26.74 13.91 4.49
N LYS A 105 27.41 14.95 3.99
CA LYS A 105 27.84 15.01 2.58
C LYS A 105 28.85 13.90 2.26
N SER A 106 29.77 13.61 3.18
CA SER A 106 30.77 12.54 3.02
C SER A 106 30.27 11.18 3.48
N THR A 107 29.46 11.13 4.55
CA THR A 107 29.06 9.87 5.20
C THR A 107 27.61 9.52 4.91
N PHE A 108 27.38 8.33 4.35
CA PHE A 108 26.02 7.81 4.16
C PHE A 108 25.52 7.12 5.43
N TYR A 109 24.78 7.86 6.26
CA TYR A 109 24.28 7.37 7.55
C TYR A 109 23.20 6.30 7.38
N LYS A 110 23.47 5.09 7.90
CA LYS A 110 22.53 3.96 7.92
C LYS A 110 21.91 3.81 9.31
N TYR A 111 20.85 4.55 9.58
CA TYR A 111 20.13 4.47 10.85
C TYR A 111 19.41 3.13 11.01
N LYS A 112 19.52 2.54 12.21
CA LYS A 112 18.63 1.46 12.66
C LYS A 112 17.26 2.06 13.01
N LYS A 113 16.22 1.22 13.04
CA LYS A 113 14.86 1.69 13.37
C LYS A 113 14.77 2.26 14.77
N GLU A 114 15.43 1.59 15.71
CA GLU A 114 15.47 1.94 17.13
C GLU A 114 16.14 3.31 17.32
N THR A 115 17.32 3.51 16.73
CA THR A 115 18.04 4.78 16.79
C THR A 115 17.29 5.93 16.12
N LEU A 116 16.60 5.67 15.01
CA LEU A 116 15.78 6.71 14.37
C LEU A 116 14.53 7.04 15.19
N ALA A 117 13.95 6.04 15.86
CA ALA A 117 12.83 6.24 16.77
C ALA A 117 13.23 7.13 17.95
N GLU A 118 14.35 6.85 18.61
CA GLU A 118 14.91 7.69 19.68
C GLU A 118 15.15 9.12 19.19
N TYR A 119 15.73 9.28 18.00
CA TYR A 119 15.98 10.60 17.41
C TYR A 119 14.69 11.38 17.15
N LEU A 120 13.65 10.71 16.64
CA LEU A 120 12.37 11.34 16.33
C LEU A 120 11.53 11.58 17.59
N GLU A 121 11.67 10.77 18.62
CA GLU A 121 11.05 11.00 19.92
C GLU A 121 11.62 12.25 20.60
N ASP A 122 12.94 12.40 20.62
CA ASP A 122 13.60 13.63 21.12
C ASP A 122 13.22 14.87 20.29
N LEU A 123 13.04 14.71 18.98
CA LEU A 123 12.72 15.82 18.09
C LEU A 123 11.24 16.22 18.15
N LEU A 124 10.32 15.27 18.10
CA LEU A 124 8.88 15.51 17.95
C LEU A 124 8.11 15.41 19.27
N ASP A 125 8.79 15.01 20.36
CA ASP A 125 8.21 14.66 21.66
C ASP A 125 7.22 13.47 21.60
N TYR A 126 7.28 12.69 20.51
CA TYR A 126 6.59 11.41 20.34
C TYR A 126 7.28 10.56 19.28
N CYS A 127 7.20 9.23 19.41
CA CYS A 127 7.69 8.34 18.36
C CYS A 127 6.59 8.05 17.30
N PRO A 128 6.84 8.29 16.00
CA PRO A 128 5.90 7.95 14.94
C PRO A 128 5.58 6.44 14.84
N GLU A 129 4.30 6.11 14.70
CA GLU A 129 3.80 4.72 14.68
C GLU A 129 4.36 3.87 13.52
N TYR A 130 4.84 4.47 12.43
CA TYR A 130 5.39 3.70 11.32
C TYR A 130 6.81 3.17 11.60
N LEU A 131 7.49 3.67 12.64
CA LEU A 131 8.80 3.18 13.08
C LEU A 131 8.63 1.90 13.92
N PHE A 132 7.61 1.90 14.78
CA PHE A 132 7.16 0.74 15.53
C PHE A 132 5.93 0.14 14.86
N THR A 133 6.14 -0.84 13.96
CA THR A 133 5.04 -1.73 13.60
C THR A 133 4.54 -2.39 14.87
N LYS A 134 3.43 -1.87 15.45
CA LYS A 134 2.71 -2.52 16.54
C LYS A 134 2.56 -3.98 16.13
N PRO A 135 2.95 -4.95 16.97
CA PRO A 135 2.75 -6.35 16.62
C PRO A 135 1.28 -6.48 16.26
N LYS A 136 0.99 -6.95 15.04
CA LYS A 136 -0.39 -7.21 14.63
C LYS A 136 -0.94 -8.16 15.68
N VAL A 137 -1.80 -7.65 16.57
CA VAL A 137 -2.44 -8.45 17.60
C VAL A 137 -3.20 -9.52 16.85
N LYS A 138 -2.71 -10.75 16.91
CA LYS A 138 -3.38 -11.88 16.29
C LYS A 138 -4.71 -12.01 17.03
N LEU A 139 -5.81 -11.97 16.28
CA LEU A 139 -7.12 -12.26 16.85
C LEU A 139 -7.05 -13.63 17.53
N SER A 140 -7.65 -13.74 18.71
CA SER A 140 -7.78 -15.04 19.37
C SER A 140 -8.56 -16.00 18.47
N SER A 141 -8.28 -17.30 18.57
CA SER A 141 -9.04 -18.35 17.89
C SER A 141 -10.54 -18.20 18.13
N ASP A 142 -10.94 -17.83 19.35
CA ASP A 142 -12.35 -17.65 19.70
C ASP A 142 -12.96 -16.42 19.02
N GLU A 143 -12.20 -15.33 18.94
CA GLU A 143 -12.65 -14.12 18.25
C GLU A 143 -12.81 -14.37 16.74
N ILE A 144 -11.91 -15.14 16.15
CA ILE A 144 -12.00 -15.57 14.74
C ILE A 144 -13.28 -16.40 14.54
N LYS A 145 -13.54 -17.39 15.40
CA LYS A 145 -14.76 -18.22 15.33
C LYS A 145 -16.02 -17.39 15.45
N GLN A 146 -16.07 -16.44 16.38
CA GLN A 146 -17.23 -15.54 16.55
C GLN A 146 -17.46 -14.68 15.32
N ARG A 147 -16.39 -14.09 14.76
CA ARG A 147 -16.47 -13.27 13.54
C ARG A 147 -16.94 -14.10 12.33
N GLN A 148 -16.42 -15.31 12.16
CA GLN A 148 -16.84 -16.22 11.09
C GLN A 148 -18.31 -16.63 11.25
N LYS A 149 -18.75 -16.96 12.46
CA LYS A 149 -20.15 -17.28 12.77
C LYS A 149 -21.07 -16.10 12.45
N LYS A 150 -20.68 -14.88 12.84
CA LYS A 150 -21.43 -13.66 12.54
C LYS A 150 -21.50 -13.42 11.03
N ALA A 151 -20.37 -13.44 10.33
CA ALA A 151 -20.30 -13.25 8.89
C ALA A 151 -21.16 -14.29 8.13
N ALA A 152 -21.15 -15.55 8.56
CA ALA A 152 -21.98 -16.59 7.97
C ALA A 152 -23.49 -16.30 8.13
N LYS A 153 -23.92 -15.87 9.33
CA LYS A 153 -25.30 -15.46 9.58
C LYS A 153 -25.69 -14.24 8.75
N ASP A 154 -24.87 -13.20 8.75
CA ASP A 154 -25.12 -11.96 8.00
C ASP A 154 -25.23 -12.25 6.49
N THR A 155 -24.34 -13.09 5.97
CA THR A 155 -24.38 -13.53 4.56
C THR A 155 -25.66 -14.31 4.25
N ALA A 156 -26.06 -15.22 5.14
CA ALA A 156 -27.29 -15.99 4.96
C ALA A 156 -28.54 -15.09 4.97
N ILE A 157 -28.61 -14.13 5.89
CA ILE A 157 -29.70 -13.14 5.97
C ILE A 157 -29.72 -12.28 4.72
N LYS A 158 -28.56 -11.77 4.28
CA LYS A 158 -28.46 -10.94 3.07
C LYS A 158 -28.94 -11.69 1.82
N LYS A 159 -28.50 -12.95 1.64
CA LYS A 159 -28.97 -13.80 0.53
C LYS A 159 -30.48 -14.05 0.61
N ARG A 160 -31.00 -14.35 1.80
CA ARG A 160 -32.44 -14.55 2.02
C ARG A 160 -33.25 -13.32 1.62
N ASN A 161 -32.85 -12.13 2.08
CA ASN A 161 -33.56 -10.89 1.81
C ASN A 161 -33.51 -10.54 0.32
N SER A 162 -32.34 -10.65 -0.31
CA SER A 162 -32.17 -10.41 -1.74
C SER A 162 -33.04 -11.36 -2.58
N SER A 163 -33.07 -12.66 -2.27
CA SER A 163 -33.95 -13.59 -2.99
C SER A 163 -35.44 -13.27 -2.78
N ARG A 164 -35.84 -12.84 -1.58
CA ARG A 164 -37.23 -12.44 -1.31
C ARG A 164 -37.62 -11.18 -2.07
N GLU A 165 -36.72 -10.20 -2.15
CA GLU A 165 -36.94 -8.96 -2.90
C GLU A 165 -37.10 -9.24 -4.39
N LEU A 166 -36.23 -10.06 -4.99
CA LEU A 166 -36.34 -10.47 -6.40
C LEU A 166 -37.67 -11.17 -6.70
N VAL A 167 -38.15 -12.06 -5.81
CA VAL A 167 -39.46 -12.72 -5.98
C VAL A 167 -40.59 -11.69 -5.92
N ARG A 168 -40.53 -10.73 -4.99
CA ARG A 168 -41.55 -9.68 -4.83
C ARG A 168 -41.58 -8.74 -6.04
N GLU A 169 -40.42 -8.32 -6.53
CA GLU A 169 -40.29 -7.46 -7.71
C GLU A 169 -40.85 -8.15 -8.95
N ALA A 170 -40.40 -9.37 -9.24
CA ALA A 170 -40.90 -10.15 -10.37
C ALA A 170 -42.42 -10.42 -10.30
N PHE A 171 -42.96 -10.65 -9.10
CA PHE A 171 -44.40 -10.80 -8.89
C PHE A 171 -45.17 -9.51 -9.22
N ASN A 172 -44.70 -8.36 -8.72
CA ASN A 172 -45.33 -7.06 -8.95
C ASN A 172 -45.25 -6.64 -10.42
N GLU A 173 -44.11 -6.84 -11.08
CA GLU A 173 -43.95 -6.56 -12.51
C GLU A 173 -44.94 -7.35 -13.35
N LEU A 174 -45.08 -8.65 -13.09
CA LEU A 174 -46.01 -9.51 -13.83
C LEU A 174 -47.47 -9.12 -13.61
N ILE A 175 -47.85 -8.69 -12.39
CA ILE A 175 -49.18 -8.13 -12.13
C ILE A 175 -49.40 -6.84 -12.91
N ASN A 176 -48.42 -5.94 -12.92
CA ASN A 176 -48.54 -4.65 -13.61
C ASN A 176 -48.65 -4.83 -15.14
N GLU A 177 -47.97 -5.84 -15.70
CA GLU A 177 -48.00 -6.13 -17.15
C GLU A 177 -49.28 -6.86 -17.58
N THR A 178 -49.74 -7.85 -16.80
CA THR A 178 -50.82 -8.76 -17.23
C THR A 178 -52.18 -8.46 -16.59
N GLY A 179 -52.21 -7.68 -15.51
CA GLY A 179 -53.41 -7.42 -14.70
C GLY A 179 -53.94 -8.66 -13.96
N LYS A 180 -53.23 -9.79 -14.01
CA LYS A 180 -53.64 -11.08 -13.42
C LYS A 180 -52.58 -11.57 -12.44
N LYS A 181 -53.01 -12.38 -11.46
CA LYS A 181 -52.10 -12.99 -10.49
C LYS A 181 -51.15 -13.97 -11.21
N PRO A 182 -49.83 -13.77 -11.17
CA PRO A 182 -48.88 -14.62 -11.88
C PRO A 182 -48.71 -15.97 -11.21
N THR A 183 -48.38 -16.97 -12.02
CA THR A 183 -48.06 -18.32 -11.52
C THR A 183 -46.64 -18.37 -10.96
N GLN A 184 -46.39 -19.34 -10.07
CA GLN A 184 -45.06 -19.57 -9.50
C GLN A 184 -43.98 -19.83 -10.55
N ARG A 185 -44.33 -20.45 -11.68
CA ARG A 185 -43.39 -20.71 -12.79
C ARG A 185 -42.99 -19.41 -13.49
N GLN A 186 -43.96 -18.55 -13.79
CA GLN A 186 -43.71 -17.27 -14.45
C GLN A 186 -42.81 -16.36 -13.58
N VAL A 187 -43.03 -16.32 -12.27
CA VAL A 187 -42.17 -15.55 -11.36
C VAL A 187 -40.77 -16.16 -11.25
N ALA A 188 -40.64 -17.49 -11.28
CA ALA A 188 -39.33 -18.14 -11.28
C ALA A 188 -38.50 -17.79 -12.53
N GLU A 189 -39.14 -17.83 -13.70
CA GLU A 189 -38.52 -17.43 -14.96
C GLU A 189 -38.14 -15.94 -14.94
N ARG A 190 -39.05 -15.06 -14.49
CA ARG A 190 -38.79 -13.61 -14.42
C ARG A 190 -37.68 -13.25 -13.43
N ALA A 191 -37.69 -13.85 -12.23
CA ALA A 191 -36.70 -13.55 -11.19
C ALA A 191 -35.34 -14.24 -11.42
N GLY A 192 -35.22 -15.16 -12.40
CA GLY A 192 -34.02 -15.97 -12.61
C GLY A 192 -33.70 -16.92 -11.44
N LEU A 193 -34.73 -17.34 -10.69
CA LEU A 193 -34.59 -18.17 -9.49
C LEU A 193 -35.20 -19.56 -9.72
N GLY A 194 -34.61 -20.59 -9.11
CA GLY A 194 -35.21 -21.92 -9.13
C GLY A 194 -36.59 -21.96 -8.45
N LEU A 195 -37.51 -22.78 -8.98
CA LEU A 195 -38.89 -22.89 -8.49
C LEU A 195 -38.98 -23.15 -6.97
N ARG A 196 -38.03 -23.92 -6.41
CA ARG A 196 -37.95 -24.20 -4.96
C ARG A 196 -37.67 -22.93 -4.14
N THR A 197 -36.82 -22.04 -4.65
CA THR A 197 -36.50 -20.76 -4.02
C THR A 197 -37.71 -19.83 -4.06
N VAL A 198 -38.41 -19.78 -5.19
CA VAL A 198 -39.67 -19.03 -5.32
C VAL A 198 -40.69 -19.57 -4.32
N LYS A 199 -40.98 -20.87 -4.30
CA LYS A 199 -41.91 -21.50 -3.35
C LYS A 199 -41.58 -21.19 -1.88
N ARG A 200 -40.30 -21.11 -1.52
CA ARG A 200 -39.84 -20.78 -0.16
C ARG A 200 -40.22 -19.35 0.25
N TYR A 201 -40.28 -18.42 -0.69
CA TYR A 201 -40.60 -17.01 -0.44
C TYR A 201 -41.97 -16.61 -1.00
N TRP A 202 -42.74 -17.58 -1.48
CA TRP A 202 -44.09 -17.40 -2.02
C TRP A 202 -45.08 -17.39 -0.86
N CYS A 203 -45.38 -16.20 -0.34
CA CYS A 203 -46.43 -15.96 0.63
C CYS A 203 -47.24 -14.76 0.16
#